data_AF-V3ZHK9-F1
#
_entry.id   AF-V3ZHK9-F1
#
_cell.length_a   1.000
_cell.length_b   1.000
_cell.length_c   1.000
_cell.angle_alpha   90.00
_cell.angle_beta   90.00
_cell.angle_gamma   90.00
#
_symmetry.space_group_name_H-M   'P 1'
#
loop_
_entity.id
_entity.type
_entity.pdbx_description
1 polymer ?
#
loop_
_entity_poly.entity_id
_entity_poly.type
_entity_poly.pdbx_seq_one_letter_code
_entity_poly.pdbx_strand_id
1 'polypeptide(L)' 'YRNGDVNFSGRSVTWNKKRIRTFDSFLDELTNTLKLRNGAVFRVYTPHHGHRVTNFDKLEEGGLYVAAGQEAFKPL' A
#
# COMPACT_ATOMS: atom_id res chain seq x y z
N TYR A 1 5.61 1.70 2.54
CA TYR A 1 6.56 0.59 2.73
C TYR A 1 6.09 -0.67 2.01
N ARG A 2 6.97 -1.65 1.84
CA ARG A 2 6.61 -2.98 1.35
C ARG A 2 6.58 -3.96 2.53
N ASN A 3 5.63 -4.89 2.48
CA ASN A 3 5.43 -5.87 3.53
C ASN A 3 6.65 -6.80 3.69
N GLY A 4 7.28 -6.78 4.87
CA GLY A 4 8.43 -7.64 5.19
C GLY A 4 9.74 -7.32 4.46
N ASP A 5 9.87 -6.15 3.82
CA ASP A 5 11.11 -5.71 3.15
C ASP A 5 11.85 -4.69 4.01
N VAL A 6 12.74 -5.18 4.88
CA VAL A 6 13.54 -4.35 5.79
C VAL A 6 14.57 -3.46 5.08
N ASN A 7 14.93 -3.80 3.84
CA ASN A 7 15.89 -3.03 3.05
C ASN A 7 15.23 -1.88 2.28
N PHE A 8 13.90 -1.83 2.27
CA PHE A 8 13.15 -0.80 1.57
C PHE A 8 12.71 0.31 2.53
N SER A 9 13.37 1.46 2.42
CA SER A 9 13.13 2.66 3.25
C SER A 9 11.74 3.31 3.07
N GLY A 10 10.91 2.77 2.18
CA GLY A 10 9.62 3.35 1.81
C GLY A 10 9.70 4.18 0.53
N ARG A 11 8.52 4.50 0.00
CA ARG A 11 8.37 5.36 -1.17
C ARG A 11 7.11 6.19 -0.99
N SER A 12 7.24 7.51 -1.19
CA SER A 12 6.10 8.42 -1.24
C SER A 12 5.33 8.19 -2.54
N VAL A 13 4.01 8.12 -2.43
CA VAL A 13 3.11 7.94 -3.57
C VAL A 13 2.07 9.05 -3.53
N THR A 14 1.92 9.73 -4.67
CA THR A 14 0.86 10.72 -4.87
C THR A 14 -0.09 10.17 -5.92
N TRP A 15 -1.39 10.20 -5.63
CA TRP A 15 -2.42 9.76 -6.56
C TRP A 15 -3.45 10.86 -6.80
N ASN A 16 -4.09 10.83 -7.96
CA ASN A 16 -5.13 11.79 -8.30
C ASN A 16 -6.51 11.20 -8.01
N LYS A 17 -7.19 11.72 -6.98
CA LYS A 17 -8.55 11.30 -6.57
C LYS A 17 -9.61 11.45 -7.67
N LYS A 18 -9.42 12.34 -8.66
CA LYS A 18 -10.34 12.48 -9.80
C LYS A 18 -10.17 11.37 -10.85
N ARG A 19 -8.93 10.86 -10.98
CA ARG A 19 -8.56 9.80 -11.94
C ARG A 19 -8.79 8.41 -11.35
N ILE A 20 -8.38 8.21 -10.10
CA ILE A 20 -8.55 6.94 -9.39
C ILE A 20 -9.81 7.01 -8.55
N ARG A 21 -10.89 6.43 -9.08
CA ARG A 21 -12.21 6.43 -8.41
C ARG A 21 -12.45 5.21 -7.54
N THR A 22 -11.71 4.13 -7.77
CA THR A 22 -11.87 2.86 -7.04
C THR A 22 -10.61 2.51 -6.27
N PHE A 23 -10.78 1.85 -5.14
CA PHE A 23 -9.65 1.42 -4.32
C PHE A 23 -8.79 0.38 -5.05
N ASP A 24 -9.41 -0.49 -5.86
CA ASP A 24 -8.68 -1.48 -6.65
C ASP A 24 -7.74 -0.82 -7.68
N SER A 25 -8.19 0.22 -8.39
CA SER A 25 -7.32 0.97 -9.29
C SER A 25 -6.18 1.70 -8.56
N PHE A 26 -6.38 2.07 -7.29
CA PHE A 26 -5.30 2.58 -6.45
C PHE A 26 -4.27 1.48 -6.12
N LEU A 27 -4.71 0.26 -5.82
CA LEU A 27 -3.82 -0.89 -5.60
C LEU A 27 -3.02 -1.24 -6.86
N ASP A 28 -3.63 -1.11 -8.05
CA ASP A 28 -2.93 -1.29 -9.33
C ASP A 28 -1.87 -0.20 -9.56
N GLU A 29 -2.17 1.07 -9.24
CA GLU A 29 -1.19 2.15 -9.32
C GLU A 29 -0.02 1.92 -8.33
N LEU A 30 -0.32 1.43 -7.12
CA LEU A 30 0.69 1.03 -6.14
C LEU A 30 1.54 -0.15 -6.64
N THR A 31 0.95 -1.12 -7.35
CA THR A 31 1.67 -2.25 -7.93
C THR A 31 2.75 -1.77 -8.90
N ASN A 32 2.37 -0.89 -9.82
CA ASN A 32 3.30 -0.32 -10.80
C ASN A 32 4.40 0.52 -10.15
N THR A 33 4.07 1.19 -9.05
CA THR A 33 4.97 2.12 -8.36
C THR A 33 5.93 1.43 -7.39
N LEU A 34 5.43 0.49 -6.58
CA LEU A 34 6.22 -0.14 -5.53
C LEU A 34 6.99 -1.36 -6.01
N LYS A 35 6.52 -2.05 -7.07
CA LYS A 35 7.13 -3.28 -7.62
C LYS A 35 7.54 -4.25 -6.50
N LEU A 36 6.56 -4.92 -5.89
CA LEU A 36 6.87 -5.89 -4.83
C LEU A 36 7.71 -7.02 -5.43
N ARG A 37 8.61 -7.61 -4.61
CA ARG A 37 9.34 -8.82 -5.02
C ARG A 37 8.41 -9.99 -5.37
N ASN A 38 7.24 -10.03 -4.72
CA ASN A 38 6.32 -11.15 -4.75
C ASN A 38 5.12 -10.89 -5.69
N GLY A 39 5.20 -9.87 -6.54
CA GLY A 39 4.16 -9.56 -7.55
C GLY A 39 3.40 -8.26 -7.27
N ALA A 40 2.06 -8.34 -7.35
CA ALA A 40 1.17 -7.19 -7.26
C ALA A 40 0.75 -6.85 -5.83
N VAL A 41 0.44 -5.58 -5.58
CA VAL A 41 -0.17 -5.10 -4.34
C VAL A 41 -1.64 -5.48 -4.35
N PHE A 42 -2.07 -6.26 -3.36
CA PHE A 42 -3.48 -6.64 -3.16
C PHE A 42 -4.09 -5.98 -1.92
N ARG A 43 -3.25 -5.62 -0.94
CA ARG A 43 -3.70 -5.12 0.36
C ARG A 43 -2.78 -4.02 0.82
N VAL A 44 -3.35 -3.06 1.54
CA VAL A 44 -2.63 -2.00 2.22
C VAL A 44 -2.97 -2.07 3.70
N TYR A 45 -1.97 -1.93 4.54
CA TYR A 45 -2.07 -2.04 5.99
C TYR A 45 -1.48 -0.81 6.68
N THR A 46 -1.95 -0.52 7.89
CA THR A 46 -1.25 0.42 8.78
C THR A 46 0.02 -0.25 9.34
N PRO A 47 1.13 0.47 9.48
CA PRO A 47 2.42 -0.11 9.85
C PRO A 47 2.45 -0.70 11.27
N HIS A 48 1.80 -0.03 12.24
CA HIS A 48 1.86 -0.44 13.64
C HIS A 48 0.83 -1.51 14.03
N HIS A 49 -0.39 -1.39 13.53
CA HIS A 49 -1.51 -2.25 13.95
C HIS A 49 -1.89 -3.31 12.91
N GLY A 50 -1.30 -3.28 11.72
CA GLY A 50 -1.66 -4.21 10.64
C GLY A 50 -3.12 -4.10 10.22
N HIS A 51 -3.78 -2.97 10.47
CA HIS A 51 -5.18 -2.78 10.10
C HIS A 51 -5.29 -2.62 8.60
N ARG A 52 -6.14 -3.45 7.98
CA ARG A 52 -6.36 -3.40 6.55
C ARG A 52 -7.11 -2.12 6.17
N VAL A 53 -6.53 -1.38 5.25
CA VAL A 53 -7.17 -0.26 4.56
C VAL A 53 -7.94 -0.81 3.36
N THR A 54 -9.21 -0.48 3.27
CA THR A 54 -10.14 -1.02 2.26
C THR A 54 -10.77 0.06 1.39
N ASN A 55 -10.61 1.33 1.75
CA ASN A 55 -11.18 2.47 1.05
C ASN A 55 -10.35 3.73 1.26
N PHE A 56 -10.69 4.79 0.52
CA PHE A 56 -10.00 6.08 0.58
C PHE A 56 -10.28 6.85 1.87
N ASP A 57 -11.39 6.62 2.54
CA ASP A 57 -11.77 7.35 3.77
C ASP A 57 -10.82 7.05 4.94
N LYS A 58 -10.17 5.88 4.90
CA LYS A 58 -9.14 5.46 5.85
C LYS A 58 -7.72 5.86 5.44
N LEU A 59 -7.57 6.53 4.29
CA LEU A 59 -6.29 7.07 3.83
C LEU A 59 -6.16 8.53 4.22
N GLU A 60 -5.11 8.81 4.99
CA GLU A 60 -4.73 10.14 5.42
C GLU A 60 -3.57 10.65 4.55
N GLU A 61 -3.59 11.95 4.26
CA GLU A 61 -2.51 12.58 3.53
C GLU A 61 -1.24 12.59 4.37
N GLY A 62 -0.11 12.17 3.78
CA GLY A 62 1.15 11.98 4.50
C GLY A 62 1.17 10.78 5.44
N GLY A 63 0.10 9.97 5.49
CA GLY A 63 0.02 8.77 6.30
C GLY A 63 1.02 7.69 5.85
N LEU A 64 1.48 6.90 6.81
CA LEU A 64 2.36 5.76 6.55
C LEU A 64 1.56 4.48 6.37
N TYR A 65 1.88 3.74 5.30
CA TYR A 65 1.19 2.51 4.93
C TYR A 65 2.16 1.43 4.45
N VAL A 66 1.76 0.17 4.63
CA VAL A 66 2.49 -1.02 4.19
C VAL A 66 1.68 -1.69 3.07
N ALA A 67 2.26 -1.77 1.89
CA ALA A 67 1.69 -2.50 0.76
C ALA A 67 2.10 -3.97 0.82
N ALA A 68 1.13 -4.86 0.65
CA ALA A 68 1.29 -6.31 0.69
C ALA A 68 0.62 -6.97 -0.52
N GLY A 69 1.17 -8.09 -0.97
CA GLY A 69 0.53 -8.97 -1.93
C GLY A 69 -0.50 -9.89 -1.28
N GLN A 70 -0.56 -11.13 -1.73
CA GLN A 70 -1.44 -12.15 -1.12
C GLN A 70 -0.90 -12.70 0.22
N GLU A 71 0.37 -12.42 0.54
CA GLU A 71 0.98 -12.87 1.79
C GLU A 71 0.37 -12.24 3.05
N ALA A 72 0.64 -12.88 4.19
CA ALA A 72 0.28 -12.33 5.50
C ALA A 72 1.06 -11.04 5.79
N PHE A 73 0.42 -10.11 6.50
CA PHE A 73 1.08 -8.91 6.99
C PHE A 73 2.25 -9.27 7.92
N LYS A 74 3.39 -8.65 7.68
CA LYS A 74 4.61 -8.75 8.46
C LYS A 74 4.90 -7.35 9.01
N PRO A 75 4.76 -7.14 10.32
CA PRO A 75 5.08 -5.85 10.92
C PRO A 75 6.55 -5.50 10.63
N LEU A 76 6.77 -4.21 10.38
CA LEU A 76 8.09 -3.61 10.24
C LEU A 76 8.57 -3.10 11.60
#